data_AF-A0AAU0XY86-F1
#
_entry.id   AF-A0AAU0XY86-F1
#
_cell.length_a   1.000
_cell.length_b   1.000
_cell.length_c   1.000
_cell.angle_alpha   90.00
_cell.angle_beta   90.00
_cell.angle_gamma   90.00
#
_symmetry.space_group_name_H-M   'P 1'
#
loop_
_entity.id
_entity.type
_entity.pdbx_description
1 polymer ?
#
loop_
_entity_poly.entity_id
_entity_poly.type
_entity_poly.pdbx_seq_one_letter_code
_entity_poly.pdbx_strand_id
1 'polypeptide(L)'
;MTIIPTPAQLRWQNAGLGLFLHFGINTFNGKEWSDGTLDPATFNPTELDARQWVATAMAAGARYVVFTAKHHDGFCLWPTRTTDYSVASSPWQNGDGDVVGDLADACREAGIGLGLYLSPWDRNAACYDAPEAYDAFYIRQLIELCTRYGPLCEVWFDGAGSEGRTYDWEAIMTVVERHQPDAMVFNMGRPTIRWVGKEDGLAKDPCWYVTDSTGISIYDDGQVSLDSLRYLPPECDVPIRQNWFWQPDDAYTLKSRDHLLAIWYRSVGLGAGLLLNVPPDRRGLIDELDHARLLEFSAELTRRFGRPYSAELVTLPEADVIAHFPESVLFDHVELREDLSSGQRITSHTVLAGDRVLAAGSTVGVRRVHAFEPVTATELKIHISGDGAALSAVRVFRTGNSEVPGVEKLPDVMNEKSADH
;
A
#
# COMPACT_ATOMS: atom_id res chain seq x y z
N MET A 1 -22.24 18.97 4.43
CA MET A 1 -21.90 18.46 3.08
C MET A 1 -21.42 17.04 3.26
N THR A 2 -21.93 16.08 2.50
CA THR A 2 -21.50 14.69 2.60
C THR A 2 -20.11 14.53 2.00
N ILE A 3 -19.18 13.90 2.72
CA ILE A 3 -17.84 13.58 2.22
C ILE A 3 -17.91 12.24 1.47
N ILE A 4 -17.68 12.28 0.16
CA ILE A 4 -17.72 11.11 -0.74
C ILE A 4 -16.35 10.90 -1.39
N PRO A 5 -16.00 9.66 -1.76
CA PRO A 5 -14.76 9.40 -2.47
C PRO A 5 -14.82 9.95 -3.90
N THR A 6 -13.66 10.34 -4.43
CA THR A 6 -13.48 10.56 -5.87
C THR A 6 -13.45 9.21 -6.62
N PRO A 7 -13.71 9.20 -7.95
CA PRO A 7 -13.54 7.99 -8.75
C PRO A 7 -12.13 7.39 -8.65
N ALA A 8 -11.10 8.23 -8.54
CA ALA A 8 -9.71 7.78 -8.39
C ALA A 8 -9.48 7.08 -7.04
N GLN A 9 -10.00 7.63 -5.95
CA GLN A 9 -9.95 6.99 -4.63
C GLN A 9 -10.66 5.64 -4.61
N LEU A 10 -11.85 5.53 -5.23
CA LEU A 10 -12.55 4.25 -5.35
C LEU A 10 -11.78 3.24 -6.19
N ARG A 11 -11.13 3.65 -7.28
CA ARG A 11 -10.27 2.75 -8.08
C ARG A 11 -9.12 2.22 -7.23
N TRP A 12 -8.44 3.09 -6.49
CA TRP A 12 -7.34 2.72 -5.61
C TRP A 12 -7.79 1.77 -4.48
N GLN A 13 -8.86 2.09 -3.76
CA GLN A 13 -9.37 1.21 -2.69
C GLN A 13 -9.80 -0.17 -3.22
N ASN A 14 -10.36 -0.24 -4.43
CA ASN A 14 -10.72 -1.51 -5.06
C ASN A 14 -9.51 -2.31 -5.55
N ALA A 15 -8.38 -1.65 -5.82
CA ALA A 15 -7.12 -2.30 -6.19
C ALA A 15 -6.64 -3.22 -5.05
N GLY A 16 -6.77 -2.75 -3.80
CA GLY A 16 -6.62 -3.52 -2.57
C GLY A 16 -5.17 -3.88 -2.22
N LEU A 17 -4.40 -4.42 -3.17
CA LEU A 17 -3.00 -4.83 -2.99
C LEU A 17 -2.10 -4.16 -4.03
N GLY A 18 -1.07 -3.46 -3.55
CA GLY A 18 0.09 -3.02 -4.32
C GLY A 18 1.37 -3.67 -3.81
N LEU A 19 2.42 -3.70 -4.65
CA LEU A 19 3.78 -4.00 -4.17
C LEU A 19 4.61 -2.73 -4.03
N PHE A 20 5.32 -2.58 -2.93
CA PHE A 20 6.36 -1.57 -2.77
C PHE A 20 7.70 -2.17 -3.16
N LEU A 21 8.53 -1.42 -3.88
CA LEU A 21 9.84 -1.83 -4.32
C LEU A 21 10.88 -0.84 -3.80
N HIS A 22 11.44 -1.14 -2.62
CA HIS A 22 12.62 -0.44 -2.10
C HIS A 22 13.88 -1.02 -2.74
N PHE A 23 14.49 -0.21 -3.60
CA PHE A 23 15.72 -0.53 -4.30
C PHE A 23 16.56 0.74 -4.40
N GLY A 24 17.88 0.62 -4.37
CA GLY A 24 18.76 1.76 -4.50
C GLY A 24 20.17 1.49 -4.00
N ILE A 25 20.95 2.54 -3.81
CA ILE A 25 22.35 2.43 -3.36
C ILE A 25 22.48 1.69 -2.01
N ASN A 26 21.46 1.79 -1.15
CA ASN A 26 21.37 1.08 0.11
C ASN A 26 21.34 -0.46 -0.05
N THR A 27 20.70 -0.99 -1.10
CA THR A 27 20.69 -2.44 -1.43
C THR A 27 22.12 -2.99 -1.58
N PHE A 28 22.99 -2.23 -2.24
CA PHE A 28 24.38 -2.63 -2.52
C PHE A 28 25.27 -2.51 -1.28
N ASN A 29 24.86 -1.71 -0.31
CA ASN A 29 25.63 -1.41 0.88
C ASN A 29 25.05 -2.05 2.16
N GLY A 30 23.95 -2.81 2.06
CA GLY A 30 23.35 -3.51 3.20
C GLY A 30 22.85 -2.56 4.28
N LYS A 31 22.21 -1.45 3.88
CA LYS A 31 21.71 -0.42 4.79
C LYS A 31 20.20 -0.29 4.62
N GLU A 32 19.49 -0.01 5.72
CA GLU A 32 18.12 0.52 5.61
C GLU A 32 18.21 2.00 5.23
N TRP A 33 18.93 2.77 6.05
CA TRP A 33 19.19 4.20 5.83
C TRP A 33 20.71 4.45 5.77
N SER A 34 21.16 5.19 4.76
CA SER A 34 22.52 5.73 4.69
C SER A 34 22.52 7.25 4.82
N ASP A 35 23.70 7.83 5.03
CA ASP A 35 23.90 9.27 5.30
C ASP A 35 24.05 10.12 4.05
N GLY A 36 23.77 9.57 2.87
CA GLY A 36 23.91 10.28 1.60
C GLY A 36 25.35 10.43 1.11
N THR A 37 26.32 9.73 1.71
CA THR A 37 27.75 9.78 1.32
C THR A 37 28.26 8.53 0.59
N LEU A 38 27.40 7.52 0.39
CA LEU A 38 27.77 6.30 -0.32
C LEU A 38 28.20 6.62 -1.76
N ASP A 39 29.28 6.00 -2.24
CA ASP A 39 29.79 6.24 -3.58
C ASP A 39 28.81 5.70 -4.65
N PRO A 40 28.31 6.54 -5.60
CA PRO A 40 27.50 6.09 -6.74
C PRO A 40 28.07 4.89 -7.49
N ALA A 41 29.39 4.70 -7.47
CA ALA A 41 30.06 3.56 -8.07
C ALA A 41 29.64 2.20 -7.48
N THR A 42 29.09 2.19 -6.26
CA THR A 42 28.59 0.97 -5.61
C THR A 42 27.26 0.47 -6.16
N PHE A 43 26.49 1.34 -6.83
CA PHE A 43 25.25 0.95 -7.49
C PHE A 43 25.58 0.29 -8.85
N ASN A 44 25.48 -1.04 -8.90
CA ASN A 44 25.78 -1.78 -10.14
C ASN A 44 25.04 -3.13 -10.21
N PRO A 45 23.71 -3.14 -10.41
CA PRO A 45 22.98 -4.39 -10.57
C PRO A 45 23.43 -5.12 -11.82
N THR A 46 23.68 -6.43 -11.68
CA THR A 46 24.26 -7.26 -12.75
C THR A 46 23.24 -7.79 -13.75
N GLU A 47 21.98 -7.93 -13.33
CA GLU A 47 20.91 -8.63 -14.04
C GLU A 47 19.55 -7.92 -13.87
N LEU A 48 19.55 -6.58 -13.71
CA LEU A 48 18.34 -5.82 -13.46
C LEU A 48 17.26 -6.13 -14.52
N ASP A 49 16.09 -6.58 -14.05
CA ASP A 49 14.93 -6.81 -14.89
C ASP A 49 13.65 -6.35 -14.22
N ALA A 50 13.22 -5.12 -14.54
CA ALA A 50 11.98 -4.57 -14.03
C ALA A 50 10.73 -5.34 -14.51
N ARG A 51 10.81 -6.10 -15.62
CA ARG A 51 9.72 -6.98 -16.04
C ARG A 51 9.56 -8.17 -15.10
N GLN A 52 10.65 -8.67 -14.51
CA GLN A 52 10.59 -9.70 -13.47
C GLN A 52 9.89 -9.18 -12.20
N TRP A 53 10.11 -7.90 -11.84
CA TRP A 53 9.42 -7.26 -10.72
C TRP A 53 7.92 -7.16 -10.98
N VAL A 54 7.54 -6.65 -12.15
CA VAL A 54 6.13 -6.51 -12.56
C VAL A 54 5.44 -7.88 -12.71
N ALA A 55 6.12 -8.87 -13.27
CA ALA A 55 5.59 -10.23 -13.37
C ALA A 55 5.34 -10.83 -11.98
N THR A 56 6.24 -10.59 -11.03
CA THR A 56 6.08 -11.00 -9.63
C THR A 56 4.89 -10.29 -8.97
N ALA A 57 4.74 -8.98 -9.17
CA ALA A 57 3.59 -8.22 -8.67
C ALA A 57 2.25 -8.76 -9.20
N MET A 58 2.17 -9.03 -10.51
CA MET A 58 0.98 -9.60 -11.14
C MET A 58 0.67 -11.00 -10.60
N ALA A 59 1.69 -11.85 -10.42
CA ALA A 59 1.53 -13.20 -9.88
C ALA A 59 1.09 -13.19 -8.40
N ALA A 60 1.54 -12.21 -7.62
CA ALA A 60 1.09 -11.96 -6.25
C ALA A 60 -0.37 -11.45 -6.17
N GLY A 61 -0.96 -11.08 -7.31
CA GLY A 61 -2.30 -10.51 -7.38
C GLY A 61 -2.36 -9.02 -7.09
N ALA A 62 -1.22 -8.32 -7.09
CA ALA A 62 -1.17 -6.86 -6.96
C ALA A 62 -1.80 -6.18 -8.19
N ARG A 63 -2.15 -4.90 -8.04
CA ARG A 63 -2.78 -4.07 -9.09
C ARG A 63 -1.98 -2.82 -9.42
N TYR A 64 -0.99 -2.51 -8.60
CA TYR A 64 -0.05 -1.43 -8.80
C TYR A 64 1.29 -1.78 -8.14
N VAL A 65 2.35 -1.08 -8.54
CA VAL A 65 3.64 -1.07 -7.86
C VAL A 65 3.97 0.36 -7.45
N VAL A 66 4.57 0.56 -6.29
CA VAL A 66 5.17 1.83 -5.87
C VAL A 66 6.68 1.62 -5.80
N PHE A 67 7.47 2.54 -6.36
CA PHE A 67 8.92 2.39 -6.45
C PHE A 67 9.67 3.58 -5.86
N THR A 68 10.72 3.30 -5.08
CA THR A 68 11.60 4.32 -4.49
C THR A 68 12.47 4.99 -5.54
N ALA A 69 11.93 5.96 -6.27
CA ALA A 69 12.70 6.72 -7.27
C ALA A 69 13.88 7.45 -6.62
N LYS A 70 13.70 7.97 -5.40
CA LYS A 70 14.74 8.51 -4.51
C LYS A 70 14.38 8.23 -3.07
N HIS A 71 15.28 7.60 -2.30
CA HIS A 71 15.13 7.38 -0.86
C HIS A 71 15.79 8.52 -0.05
N HIS A 72 15.79 8.45 1.29
CA HIS A 72 16.36 9.48 2.16
C HIS A 72 17.84 9.78 1.90
N ASP A 73 18.58 8.81 1.38
CA ASP A 73 20.00 9.00 1.02
C ASP A 73 20.21 9.99 -0.13
N GLY A 74 19.17 10.33 -0.90
CA GLY A 74 19.21 11.27 -2.01
C GLY A 74 19.62 10.69 -3.36
N PHE A 75 19.99 9.41 -3.45
CA PHE A 75 20.42 8.77 -4.70
C PHE A 75 19.23 8.57 -5.64
N CYS A 76 19.28 9.20 -6.82
CA CYS A 76 18.17 9.16 -7.78
C CYS A 76 18.31 8.00 -8.77
N LEU A 77 17.25 7.18 -8.90
CA LEU A 77 17.20 6.00 -9.78
C LEU A 77 16.77 6.29 -11.21
N TRP A 78 16.77 7.57 -11.58
CA TRP A 78 16.64 8.05 -12.94
C TRP A 78 17.74 9.08 -13.22
N PRO A 79 18.14 9.29 -14.49
CA PRO A 79 19.11 10.31 -14.86
C PRO A 79 18.45 11.69 -14.76
N THR A 80 18.36 12.19 -13.53
CA THR A 80 17.83 13.51 -13.21
C THR A 80 18.79 14.60 -13.68
N ARG A 81 18.26 15.77 -14.05
CA ARG A 81 19.10 16.93 -14.39
C ARG A 81 19.42 17.79 -13.17
N THR A 82 18.98 17.42 -11.97
CA THR A 82 19.10 18.27 -10.79
C THR A 82 20.36 18.00 -9.97
N THR A 83 20.92 16.79 -10.01
CA THR A 83 22.09 16.37 -9.25
C THR A 83 22.88 15.29 -9.98
N ASP A 84 24.19 15.23 -9.73
CA ASP A 84 25.05 14.14 -10.18
C ASP A 84 24.90 12.87 -9.31
N TYR A 85 24.26 12.97 -8.14
CA TYR A 85 24.02 11.83 -7.24
C TYR A 85 22.83 10.99 -7.72
N SER A 86 23.03 10.32 -8.86
CA SER A 86 22.04 9.49 -9.53
C SER A 86 22.70 8.33 -10.28
N VAL A 87 21.88 7.46 -10.87
CA VAL A 87 22.33 6.38 -11.77
C VAL A 87 23.26 6.86 -12.89
N ALA A 88 23.17 8.14 -13.29
CA ALA A 88 24.06 8.73 -14.30
C ALA A 88 25.54 8.77 -13.89
N SER A 89 25.83 8.74 -12.58
CA SER A 89 27.20 8.66 -12.04
C SER A 89 27.61 7.26 -11.61
N SER A 90 26.77 6.26 -11.87
CA SER A 90 27.05 4.85 -11.55
C SER A 90 27.63 4.11 -12.76
N PRO A 91 28.37 3.00 -12.58
CA PRO A 91 28.85 2.17 -13.68
C PRO A 91 27.72 1.38 -14.36
N TRP A 92 26.55 1.27 -13.73
CA TRP A 92 25.42 0.53 -14.28
C TRP A 92 25.01 1.09 -15.64
N GLN A 93 24.95 0.22 -16.65
CA GLN A 93 24.71 0.59 -18.05
C GLN A 93 25.61 1.75 -18.55
N ASN A 94 26.84 1.86 -18.03
CA ASN A 94 27.79 2.94 -18.32
C ASN A 94 27.27 4.35 -17.98
N GLY A 95 26.34 4.48 -17.02
CA GLY A 95 25.72 5.75 -16.63
C GLY A 95 24.55 6.17 -17.52
N ASP A 96 24.15 5.36 -18.50
CA ASP A 96 23.02 5.67 -19.40
C ASP A 96 21.69 5.07 -18.92
N GLY A 97 21.69 4.34 -17.80
CA GLY A 97 20.52 3.63 -17.31
C GLY A 97 19.46 4.54 -16.65
N ASP A 98 18.20 4.09 -16.71
CA ASP A 98 17.04 4.74 -16.09
C ASP A 98 16.11 3.66 -15.49
N VAL A 99 16.27 3.36 -14.19
CA VAL A 99 15.49 2.28 -13.54
C VAL A 99 14.01 2.64 -13.48
N VAL A 100 13.69 3.92 -13.26
CA VAL A 100 12.30 4.42 -13.25
C VAL A 100 11.69 4.25 -14.65
N GLY A 101 12.46 4.54 -15.70
CA GLY A 101 12.09 4.30 -17.10
C GLY A 101 11.80 2.83 -17.39
N ASP A 102 12.73 1.93 -17.02
CA ASP A 102 12.58 0.48 -17.23
C ASP A 102 11.33 -0.07 -16.53
N LEU A 103 11.05 0.38 -15.30
CA LEU A 103 9.87 -0.02 -14.55
C LEU A 103 8.58 0.56 -15.14
N ALA A 104 8.59 1.81 -15.58
CA ALA A 104 7.42 2.42 -16.21
C ALA A 104 7.03 1.72 -17.50
N ASP A 105 8.01 1.31 -18.31
CA ASP A 105 7.78 0.53 -19.51
C ASP A 105 7.24 -0.87 -19.18
N ALA A 106 7.82 -1.56 -18.21
CA ALA A 106 7.31 -2.86 -17.75
C ALA A 106 5.87 -2.77 -17.23
N CYS A 107 5.53 -1.72 -16.47
CA CYS A 107 4.19 -1.51 -15.95
C CYS A 107 3.18 -1.27 -17.08
N ARG A 108 3.55 -0.42 -18.05
CA ARG A 108 2.74 -0.11 -19.23
C ARG A 108 2.51 -1.35 -20.11
N GLU A 109 3.52 -2.19 -20.30
CA GLU A 109 3.42 -3.45 -21.05
C GLU A 109 2.45 -4.44 -20.37
N ALA A 110 2.48 -4.53 -19.04
CA ALA A 110 1.63 -5.45 -18.27
C ALA A 110 0.24 -4.90 -17.95
N GLY A 111 0.02 -3.59 -18.09
CA GLY A 111 -1.23 -2.92 -17.72
C GLY A 111 -1.44 -2.81 -16.20
N ILE A 112 -0.36 -2.77 -15.42
CA ILE A 112 -0.39 -2.56 -13.96
C ILE A 112 -0.13 -1.08 -13.63
N GLY A 113 -0.71 -0.56 -12.55
CA GLY A 113 -0.49 0.83 -12.13
C GLY A 113 0.96 1.07 -11.66
N LEU A 114 1.51 2.25 -11.97
CA LEU A 114 2.80 2.71 -11.45
C LEU A 114 2.58 3.84 -10.45
N GLY A 115 3.15 3.71 -9.26
CA GLY A 115 3.34 4.77 -8.29
C GLY A 115 4.81 5.05 -8.05
N LEU A 116 5.15 6.28 -7.66
CA LEU A 116 6.51 6.69 -7.40
C LEU A 116 6.64 7.30 -6.01
N TYR A 117 7.61 6.80 -5.26
CA TYR A 117 8.05 7.36 -4.01
C TYR A 117 9.19 8.35 -4.28
N LEU A 118 9.08 9.54 -3.70
CA LEU A 118 10.12 10.55 -3.71
C LEU A 118 10.28 11.05 -2.28
N SER A 119 11.39 10.69 -1.62
CA SER A 119 11.66 11.12 -0.25
C SER A 119 11.76 12.65 -0.17
N PRO A 120 10.92 13.31 0.65
CA PRO A 120 11.08 14.73 0.97
C PRO A 120 12.40 15.00 1.68
N TRP A 121 12.78 14.13 2.63
CA TRP A 121 14.08 14.19 3.29
C TRP A 121 15.19 13.77 2.31
N ASP A 122 16.27 14.55 2.25
CA ASP A 122 17.42 14.25 1.39
C ASP A 122 18.72 14.54 2.15
N ARG A 123 19.53 13.50 2.31
CA ARG A 123 20.78 13.52 3.07
C ARG A 123 22.00 13.82 2.20
N ASN A 124 21.83 13.96 0.89
CA ASN A 124 22.92 14.26 -0.05
C ASN A 124 22.86 15.70 -0.58
N ALA A 125 21.66 16.20 -0.88
CA ALA A 125 21.49 17.51 -1.50
C ALA A 125 22.07 18.63 -0.61
N ALA A 126 23.17 19.25 -1.05
CA ALA A 126 23.83 20.33 -0.31
C ALA A 126 22.92 21.54 -0.03
N CYS A 127 21.83 21.70 -0.80
CA CYS A 127 20.85 22.75 -0.59
C CYS A 127 19.73 22.37 0.40
N TYR A 128 19.71 21.15 0.96
CA TYR A 128 18.63 20.68 1.84
C TYR A 128 18.34 21.68 2.96
N ASP A 129 19.36 22.15 3.69
CA ASP A 129 19.22 23.09 4.80
C ASP A 129 18.79 24.52 4.39
N ALA A 130 18.64 24.80 3.09
CA ALA A 130 18.11 26.05 2.55
C ALA A 130 16.70 25.81 1.97
N PRO A 131 15.61 26.04 2.72
CA PRO A 131 14.26 25.59 2.36
C PRO A 131 13.82 25.99 0.95
N GLU A 132 13.90 27.27 0.60
CA GLU A 132 13.50 27.78 -0.72
C GLU A 132 14.31 27.15 -1.86
N ALA A 133 15.62 26.94 -1.66
CA ALA A 133 16.50 26.35 -2.65
C ALA A 133 16.24 24.85 -2.83
N TYR A 134 15.99 24.14 -1.73
CA TYR A 134 15.65 22.72 -1.76
C TYR A 134 14.26 22.49 -2.34
N ASP A 135 13.26 23.27 -1.97
CA ASP A 135 11.90 23.11 -2.49
C ASP A 135 11.87 23.33 -4.01
N ALA A 136 12.62 24.32 -4.51
CA ALA A 136 12.81 24.51 -5.95
C ALA A 136 13.54 23.33 -6.62
N PHE A 137 14.52 22.72 -5.94
CA PHE A 137 15.21 21.51 -6.40
C PHE A 137 14.27 20.31 -6.46
N TYR A 138 13.50 20.10 -5.40
CA TYR A 138 12.53 19.03 -5.22
C TYR A 138 11.41 19.11 -6.26
N ILE A 139 10.86 20.31 -6.49
CA ILE A 139 9.86 20.57 -7.53
C ILE A 139 10.38 20.19 -8.92
N ARG A 140 11.66 20.46 -9.24
CA ARG A 140 12.24 20.05 -10.53
C ARG A 140 12.33 18.53 -10.65
N GLN A 141 12.72 17.81 -9.60
CA GLN A 141 12.71 16.35 -9.58
C GLN A 141 11.29 15.79 -9.75
N LEU A 142 10.33 16.35 -9.03
CA LEU A 142 8.93 15.93 -9.11
C LEU A 142 8.34 16.18 -10.51
N ILE A 143 8.67 17.31 -11.16
CA ILE A 143 8.26 17.57 -12.55
C ILE A 143 8.80 16.49 -13.49
N GLU A 144 10.08 16.10 -13.37
CA GLU A 144 10.65 15.03 -14.19
C GLU A 144 9.87 13.72 -14.01
N LEU A 145 9.62 13.32 -12.75
CA LEU A 145 8.89 12.09 -12.43
C LEU A 145 7.43 12.13 -12.91
N CYS A 146 6.74 13.25 -12.73
CA CYS A 146 5.34 13.40 -13.13
C CYS A 146 5.14 13.60 -14.63
N THR A 147 6.19 13.80 -15.45
CA THR A 147 6.03 14.11 -16.88
C THR A 147 6.73 13.15 -17.83
N ARG A 148 7.73 12.39 -17.39
CA ARG A 148 8.52 11.50 -18.25
C ARG A 148 8.01 10.06 -18.30
N TYR A 149 7.35 9.57 -17.25
CA TYR A 149 7.11 8.13 -17.05
C TYR A 149 5.64 7.70 -17.21
N GLY A 150 4.81 8.55 -17.82
CA GLY A 150 3.40 8.27 -18.06
C GLY A 150 2.50 8.53 -16.84
N PRO A 151 1.25 8.03 -16.85
CA PRO A 151 0.30 8.23 -15.76
C PRO A 151 0.74 7.48 -14.49
N LEU A 152 0.70 8.17 -13.37
CA LEU A 152 0.95 7.60 -12.04
C LEU A 152 -0.38 7.30 -11.36
N CYS A 153 -0.48 6.15 -10.70
CA CYS A 153 -1.59 5.86 -9.80
C CYS A 153 -1.37 6.40 -8.39
N GLU A 154 -0.11 6.67 -8.02
CA GLU A 154 0.26 7.11 -6.67
C GLU A 154 1.57 7.91 -6.66
N VAL A 155 1.63 8.93 -5.82
CA VAL A 155 2.85 9.68 -5.46
C VAL A 155 3.01 9.59 -3.96
N TRP A 156 4.11 8.96 -3.53
CA TRP A 156 4.37 8.63 -2.13
C TRP A 156 5.37 9.60 -1.54
N PHE A 157 4.93 10.37 -0.53
CA PHE A 157 5.76 11.33 0.20
C PHE A 157 5.95 10.86 1.63
N ASP A 158 7.20 10.56 1.99
CA ASP A 158 7.55 10.06 3.31
C ASP A 158 7.67 11.16 4.36
N GLY A 159 7.04 10.94 5.51
CA GLY A 159 7.18 11.83 6.67
C GLY A 159 8.48 11.62 7.45
N ALA A 160 9.13 10.45 7.35
CA ALA A 160 10.34 10.17 8.10
C ALA A 160 11.49 11.12 7.75
N GLY A 161 12.14 11.67 8.78
CA GLY A 161 13.25 12.62 8.65
C GLY A 161 12.83 14.05 8.25
N SER A 162 11.53 14.28 8.10
CA SER A 162 10.95 15.60 7.83
C SER A 162 10.49 16.34 9.10
N GLU A 163 10.74 15.76 10.28
CA GLU A 163 10.29 16.32 11.55
C GLU A 163 10.85 17.73 11.77
N GLY A 164 9.97 18.70 12.02
CA GLY A 164 10.35 20.10 12.21
C GLY A 164 10.73 20.87 10.94
N ARG A 165 10.68 20.23 9.76
CA ARG A 165 10.89 20.89 8.47
C ARG A 165 9.55 21.30 7.84
N THR A 166 9.49 22.53 7.34
CA THR A 166 8.37 23.02 6.53
C THR A 166 8.76 23.02 5.06
N TYR A 167 8.01 22.29 4.24
CA TYR A 167 8.12 22.34 2.78
C TYR A 167 7.02 23.23 2.20
N ASP A 168 7.27 23.86 1.05
CA ASP A 168 6.25 24.51 0.23
C ASP A 168 5.32 23.48 -0.44
N TRP A 169 4.46 22.86 0.36
CA TRP A 169 3.48 21.88 -0.11
C TRP A 169 2.48 22.48 -1.09
N GLU A 170 2.24 23.80 -1.07
CA GLU A 170 1.35 24.43 -2.06
C GLU A 170 1.96 24.36 -3.46
N ALA A 171 3.23 24.75 -3.60
CA ALA A 171 3.94 24.67 -4.86
C ALA A 171 4.20 23.22 -5.30
N ILE A 172 4.58 22.33 -4.37
CA ILE A 172 4.80 20.90 -4.64
C ILE A 172 3.50 20.24 -5.15
N MET A 173 2.37 20.45 -4.47
CA MET A 173 1.11 19.84 -4.87
C MET A 173 0.56 20.38 -6.18
N THR A 174 0.89 21.63 -6.54
CA THR A 174 0.54 22.20 -7.85
C THR A 174 1.13 21.37 -9.01
N VAL A 175 2.31 20.75 -8.82
CA VAL A 175 2.92 19.86 -9.82
C VAL A 175 2.06 18.60 -10.00
N VAL A 176 1.71 17.93 -8.90
CA VAL A 176 0.93 16.68 -8.92
C VAL A 176 -0.45 16.95 -9.51
N GLU A 177 -1.15 17.99 -9.06
CA GLU A 177 -2.47 18.36 -9.57
C GLU A 177 -2.47 18.68 -11.06
N ARG A 178 -1.41 19.31 -11.56
CA ARG A 178 -1.28 19.68 -12.97
C ARG A 178 -0.96 18.50 -13.87
N HIS A 179 -0.08 17.62 -13.44
CA HIS A 179 0.52 16.59 -14.30
C HIS A 179 -0.05 15.18 -14.04
N GLN A 180 -0.56 14.92 -12.84
CA GLN A 180 -1.03 13.62 -12.38
C GLN A 180 -2.32 13.77 -11.53
N PRO A 181 -3.39 14.39 -12.04
CA PRO A 181 -4.60 14.72 -11.26
C PRO A 181 -5.38 13.51 -10.73
N ASP A 182 -5.15 12.32 -11.29
CA ASP A 182 -5.77 11.06 -10.87
C ASP A 182 -4.89 10.25 -9.90
N ALA A 183 -3.63 10.66 -9.66
CA ALA A 183 -2.73 9.96 -8.75
C ALA A 183 -3.17 10.15 -7.30
N MET A 184 -3.09 9.09 -6.51
CA MET A 184 -3.21 9.20 -5.06
C MET A 184 -1.97 9.90 -4.49
N VAL A 185 -2.18 10.73 -3.49
CA VAL A 185 -1.12 11.44 -2.77
C VAL A 185 -1.07 10.86 -1.37
N PHE A 186 0.02 10.18 -1.04
CA PHE A 186 0.16 9.55 0.25
C PHE A 186 0.65 10.55 1.30
N ASN A 187 -0.14 10.64 2.37
CA ASN A 187 0.17 11.15 3.71
C ASN A 187 0.57 12.64 3.86
N MET A 188 1.48 13.17 3.04
CA MET A 188 1.94 14.56 3.13
C MET A 188 1.29 15.50 2.13
N GLY A 189 1.45 16.81 2.36
CA GLY A 189 0.94 17.87 1.49
C GLY A 189 -0.58 17.94 1.45
N ARG A 190 -1.18 17.61 0.31
CA ARG A 190 -2.64 17.51 0.14
C ARG A 190 -3.01 16.03 -0.04
N PRO A 191 -2.96 15.21 1.02
CA PRO A 191 -3.14 13.77 0.90
C PRO A 191 -4.52 13.43 0.35
N THR A 192 -4.59 12.33 -0.39
CA THR A 192 -5.85 11.69 -0.82
C THR A 192 -6.02 10.30 -0.21
N ILE A 193 -4.94 9.74 0.34
CA ILE A 193 -4.86 8.52 1.15
C ILE A 193 -3.94 8.81 2.34
N ARG A 194 -4.04 8.00 3.41
CA ARG A 194 -3.26 8.25 4.64
C ARG A 194 -2.55 7.01 5.13
N TRP A 195 -1.45 7.24 5.83
CA TRP A 195 -0.77 6.18 6.57
C TRP A 195 -1.66 5.59 7.67
N VAL A 196 -1.60 4.27 7.87
CA VAL A 196 -2.39 3.57 8.89
C VAL A 196 -1.92 3.85 10.32
N GLY A 197 -0.66 4.30 10.48
CA GLY A 197 -0.07 4.65 11.77
C GLY A 197 0.95 3.64 12.31
N LYS A 198 1.24 2.56 11.57
CA LYS A 198 2.29 1.56 11.84
C LYS A 198 2.75 0.90 10.54
N GLU A 199 3.95 0.32 10.57
CA GLU A 199 4.54 -0.46 9.46
C GLU A 199 4.38 -1.98 9.65
N ASP A 200 3.38 -2.42 10.42
CA ASP A 200 3.08 -3.84 10.66
C ASP A 200 2.03 -4.41 9.68
N GLY A 201 1.50 -3.56 8.79
CA GLY A 201 0.49 -3.94 7.80
C GLY A 201 -0.93 -4.06 8.36
N LEU A 202 -1.18 -3.58 9.58
CA LEU A 202 -2.44 -3.83 10.29
C LEU A 202 -3.29 -2.56 10.45
N ALA A 203 -4.49 -2.58 9.88
CA ALA A 203 -5.50 -1.57 10.14
C ALA A 203 -6.16 -1.72 11.52
N LYS A 204 -6.65 -0.58 12.03
CA LYS A 204 -7.54 -0.55 13.19
C LYS A 204 -8.96 -0.94 12.77
N ASP A 205 -9.70 -1.48 13.73
CA ASP A 205 -11.15 -1.72 13.62
C ASP A 205 -11.82 -0.91 14.74
N PRO A 206 -12.64 0.13 14.43
CA PRO A 206 -13.14 0.53 13.11
C PRO A 206 -12.09 1.08 12.14
N CYS A 207 -12.29 0.79 10.85
CA CYS A 207 -11.53 1.35 9.72
C CYS A 207 -12.36 2.48 9.07
N TRP A 208 -12.14 3.72 9.52
CA TRP A 208 -12.83 4.91 9.01
C TRP A 208 -12.12 5.49 7.78
N TYR A 209 -12.86 5.92 6.76
CA TYR A 209 -12.30 6.62 5.60
C TYR A 209 -12.34 8.13 5.72
N VAL A 210 -13.15 8.68 6.62
CA VAL A 210 -13.23 10.12 6.83
C VAL A 210 -12.45 10.50 8.09
N THR A 211 -11.51 11.42 7.95
CA THR A 211 -10.71 11.95 9.06
C THR A 211 -10.23 13.37 8.75
N ASP A 212 -9.86 14.10 9.79
CA ASP A 212 -9.24 15.42 9.76
C ASP A 212 -7.79 15.36 10.28
N SER A 213 -7.16 14.19 10.33
CA SER A 213 -5.76 14.04 10.77
C SER A 213 -5.02 12.92 10.05
N THR A 214 -3.70 13.05 10.02
CA THR A 214 -2.76 12.05 9.49
C THR A 214 -1.58 11.87 10.44
N GLY A 215 -0.95 10.70 10.47
CA GLY A 215 0.30 10.49 11.21
C GLY A 215 1.50 10.95 10.38
N ILE A 216 2.64 11.22 11.02
CA ILE A 216 3.86 11.67 10.33
C ILE A 216 4.73 10.48 9.93
N SER A 217 5.20 9.70 10.91
CA SER A 217 6.10 8.56 10.72
C SER A 217 6.01 7.59 11.92
N ILE A 218 6.69 6.44 11.85
CA ILE A 218 6.81 5.53 13.01
C ILE A 218 7.65 6.10 14.16
N TYR A 219 8.38 7.19 13.92
CA TYR A 219 9.30 7.80 14.88
C TYR A 219 8.67 8.96 15.64
N ASP A 220 7.48 9.41 15.21
CA ASP A 220 6.73 10.49 15.83
C ASP A 220 5.27 10.07 16.05
N ASP A 221 4.86 9.99 17.33
CA ASP A 221 3.46 9.75 17.73
C ASP A 221 2.55 10.96 17.39
N GLY A 222 3.10 12.03 16.83
CA GLY A 222 2.43 13.24 16.40
C GLY A 222 1.44 12.99 15.26
N GLN A 223 0.32 13.73 15.34
CA GLN A 223 -0.65 13.82 14.26
C GLN A 223 -0.65 15.22 13.66
N VAL A 224 -0.69 15.30 12.34
CA VAL A 224 -0.94 16.53 11.61
C VAL A 224 -2.45 16.71 11.48
N SER A 225 -2.99 17.73 12.15
CA SER A 225 -4.38 18.15 11.94
C SER A 225 -4.52 18.79 10.57
N LEU A 226 -5.55 18.38 9.85
CA LEU A 226 -5.99 18.98 8.60
C LEU A 226 -6.97 20.12 8.92
N ASP A 227 -7.16 21.01 7.95
CA ASP A 227 -8.10 22.13 8.03
C ASP A 227 -9.58 21.73 8.04
N SER A 228 -9.88 20.51 7.62
CA SER A 228 -11.22 19.98 7.42
C SER A 228 -11.24 18.46 7.36
N LEU A 229 -12.40 17.85 7.60
CA LEU A 229 -12.63 16.42 7.37
C LEU A 229 -12.50 16.11 5.87
N ARG A 230 -11.76 15.05 5.55
CA ARG A 230 -11.49 14.59 4.18
C ARG A 230 -11.73 13.09 4.06
N TYR A 231 -12.09 12.64 2.85
CA TYR A 231 -12.07 11.22 2.52
C TYR A 231 -10.61 10.81 2.29
N LEU A 232 -10.01 10.11 3.24
CA LEU A 232 -8.61 9.69 3.27
C LEU A 232 -8.53 8.23 3.70
N PRO A 233 -8.83 7.24 2.84
CA PRO A 233 -8.78 5.85 3.24
C PRO A 233 -7.35 5.46 3.65
N PRO A 234 -7.19 4.56 4.64
CA PRO A 234 -5.87 4.17 5.11
C PRO A 234 -5.19 3.19 4.16
N GLU A 235 -3.89 3.35 4.00
CA GLU A 235 -2.98 2.37 3.41
C GLU A 235 -2.12 1.75 4.52
N CYS A 236 -2.04 0.43 4.51
CA CYS A 236 -1.20 -0.37 5.40
C CYS A 236 0.06 -0.77 4.63
N ASP A 237 1.18 -0.21 4.99
CA ASP A 237 2.49 -0.50 4.42
C ASP A 237 3.27 -1.45 5.34
N VAL A 238 3.97 -2.41 4.75
CA VAL A 238 4.74 -3.42 5.51
C VAL A 238 5.74 -4.15 4.62
N PRO A 239 6.97 -4.43 5.09
CA PRO A 239 7.90 -5.30 4.37
C PRO A 239 7.48 -6.77 4.39
N ILE A 240 7.76 -7.53 3.33
CA ILE A 240 7.57 -9.00 3.32
C ILE A 240 8.55 -9.69 4.27
N ARG A 241 9.68 -9.04 4.55
CA ARG A 241 10.70 -9.39 5.55
C ARG A 241 10.61 -8.41 6.73
N GLN A 242 11.67 -8.26 7.52
CA GLN A 242 11.76 -7.20 8.51
C GLN A 242 12.26 -5.86 7.96
N ASN A 243 13.07 -5.92 6.91
CA ASN A 243 13.70 -4.75 6.31
C ASN A 243 12.94 -4.27 5.07
N TRP A 244 13.01 -2.97 4.82
CA TRP A 244 12.51 -2.35 3.61
C TRP A 244 13.43 -2.64 2.43
N PHE A 245 14.75 -2.44 2.58
CA PHE A 245 15.72 -2.83 1.56
C PHE A 245 16.12 -4.30 1.70
N TRP A 246 16.55 -4.91 0.59
CA TRP A 246 17.06 -6.28 0.63
C TRP A 246 18.36 -6.33 1.44
N GLN A 247 18.45 -7.32 2.33
CA GLN A 247 19.66 -7.62 3.09
C GLN A 247 20.17 -9.02 2.76
N PRO A 248 21.50 -9.25 2.70
CA PRO A 248 22.06 -10.55 2.33
C PRO A 248 21.70 -11.68 3.30
N ASP A 249 21.50 -11.35 4.58
CA ASP A 249 21.28 -12.32 5.65
C ASP A 249 19.97 -12.07 6.41
N ASP A 250 18.85 -11.82 5.72
CA ASP A 250 17.54 -11.63 6.38
C ASP A 250 16.44 -12.60 5.92
N ALA A 251 16.78 -13.62 5.14
CA ALA A 251 15.82 -14.63 4.64
C ALA A 251 15.06 -15.36 5.74
N TYR A 252 15.65 -15.49 6.94
CA TYR A 252 14.99 -16.09 8.10
C TYR A 252 13.85 -15.23 8.67
N THR A 253 13.74 -13.96 8.26
CA THR A 253 12.71 -13.01 8.67
C THR A 253 11.52 -12.95 7.71
N LEU A 254 11.57 -13.71 6.61
CA LEU A 254 10.53 -13.76 5.58
C LEU A 254 9.20 -14.24 6.17
N LYS A 255 8.19 -13.34 6.17
CA LYS A 255 6.85 -13.58 6.73
C LYS A 255 6.20 -14.82 6.10
N SER A 256 5.74 -15.75 6.93
CA SER A 256 5.04 -16.97 6.49
C SER A 256 3.80 -16.63 5.63
N ARG A 257 3.33 -17.61 4.84
CA ARG A 257 2.06 -17.47 4.11
C ARG A 257 0.91 -17.08 5.05
N ASP A 258 0.85 -17.69 6.24
CA ASP A 258 -0.22 -17.47 7.21
C ASP A 258 -0.12 -16.08 7.86
N HIS A 259 1.10 -15.59 8.11
CA HIS A 259 1.32 -14.20 8.52
C HIS A 259 0.84 -13.22 7.43
N LEU A 260 1.20 -13.43 6.17
CA LEU A 260 0.74 -12.58 5.06
C LEU A 260 -0.80 -12.59 4.91
N LEU A 261 -1.44 -13.73 5.13
CA LEU A 261 -2.90 -13.82 5.18
C LEU A 261 -3.47 -13.04 6.36
N ALA A 262 -2.87 -13.15 7.55
CA ALA A 262 -3.30 -12.37 8.73
C ALA A 262 -3.25 -10.86 8.44
N ILE A 263 -2.17 -10.39 7.82
CA ILE A 263 -2.03 -9.01 7.33
C ILE A 263 -3.15 -8.68 6.34
N TRP A 264 -3.39 -9.52 5.32
CA TRP A 264 -4.44 -9.28 4.33
C TRP A 264 -5.84 -9.17 4.97
N TYR A 265 -6.20 -10.07 5.89
CA TYR A 265 -7.49 -9.99 6.60
C TYR A 265 -7.60 -8.71 7.44
N ARG A 266 -6.49 -8.26 8.04
CA ARG A 266 -6.44 -7.05 8.88
C ARG A 266 -6.08 -5.76 8.11
N SER A 267 -6.04 -5.80 6.78
CA SER A 267 -5.86 -4.64 5.90
C SER A 267 -6.97 -4.63 4.84
N VAL A 268 -6.78 -5.32 3.72
CA VAL A 268 -7.74 -5.46 2.62
C VAL A 268 -9.08 -6.02 3.10
N GLY A 269 -9.05 -7.00 4.01
CA GLY A 269 -10.24 -7.58 4.63
C GLY A 269 -11.01 -6.61 5.53
N LEU A 270 -10.39 -5.52 5.97
CA LEU A 270 -11.02 -4.40 6.71
C LEU A 270 -11.26 -3.18 5.81
N GLY A 271 -10.99 -3.29 4.50
CA GLY A 271 -11.20 -2.23 3.52
C GLY A 271 -10.10 -1.18 3.48
N ALA A 272 -8.93 -1.42 4.08
CA ALA A 272 -7.73 -0.61 3.88
C ALA A 272 -6.99 -1.06 2.60
N GLY A 273 -6.15 -0.18 2.04
CA GLY A 273 -5.13 -0.59 1.07
C GLY A 273 -4.01 -1.38 1.75
N LEU A 274 -3.39 -2.32 1.06
CA LEU A 274 -2.17 -3.01 1.49
C LEU A 274 -1.06 -2.75 0.47
N LEU A 275 0.02 -2.11 0.93
CA LEU A 275 1.23 -1.89 0.16
C LEU A 275 2.34 -2.80 0.73
N LEU A 276 2.49 -3.98 0.13
CA LEU A 276 3.44 -4.99 0.60
C LEU A 276 4.82 -4.76 -0.04
N ASN A 277 5.83 -4.39 0.75
CA ASN A 277 7.18 -4.19 0.23
C ASN A 277 7.90 -5.51 -0.06
N VAL A 278 8.51 -5.61 -1.23
CA VAL A 278 9.29 -6.76 -1.70
C VAL A 278 10.54 -6.23 -2.40
N PRO A 279 11.70 -6.17 -1.72
CA PRO A 279 12.86 -5.48 -2.26
C PRO A 279 13.61 -6.31 -3.30
N PRO A 280 13.96 -5.73 -4.46
CA PRO A 280 14.96 -6.32 -5.35
C PRO A 280 16.34 -6.44 -4.67
N ASP A 281 17.05 -7.51 -4.98
CA ASP A 281 18.39 -7.78 -4.47
C ASP A 281 19.50 -7.07 -5.27
N ARG A 282 20.76 -7.37 -4.97
CA ARG A 282 21.93 -6.78 -5.66
C ARG A 282 22.09 -7.19 -7.13
N ARG A 283 21.44 -8.26 -7.58
CA ARG A 283 21.37 -8.58 -9.01
C ARG A 283 20.42 -7.62 -9.72
N GLY A 284 19.45 -7.05 -9.00
CA GLY A 284 18.35 -6.27 -9.56
C GLY A 284 17.12 -7.14 -9.85
N LEU A 285 16.92 -8.21 -9.08
CA LEU A 285 15.81 -9.16 -9.21
C LEU A 285 15.09 -9.32 -7.87
N ILE A 286 13.79 -9.64 -7.89
CA ILE A 286 13.12 -10.13 -6.68
C ILE A 286 13.69 -11.51 -6.33
N ASP A 287 14.14 -11.66 -5.08
CA ASP A 287 14.69 -12.90 -4.51
C ASP A 287 13.72 -14.08 -4.72
N GLU A 288 14.28 -15.24 -5.06
CA GLU A 288 13.49 -16.43 -5.40
C GLU A 288 12.65 -16.92 -4.22
N LEU A 289 13.08 -16.73 -2.97
CA LEU A 289 12.29 -17.07 -1.78
C LEU A 289 11.09 -16.16 -1.61
N ASP A 290 11.26 -14.86 -1.89
CA ASP A 290 10.19 -13.86 -1.80
C ASP A 290 9.15 -14.11 -2.89
N HIS A 291 9.61 -14.37 -4.12
CA HIS A 291 8.75 -14.74 -5.23
C HIS A 291 7.94 -16.01 -4.90
N ALA A 292 8.59 -17.07 -4.39
CA ALA A 292 7.91 -18.31 -4.01
C ALA A 292 6.85 -18.07 -2.91
N ARG A 293 7.18 -17.27 -1.88
CA ARG A 293 6.26 -16.93 -0.79
C ARG A 293 5.05 -16.13 -1.28
N LEU A 294 5.23 -15.22 -2.23
CA LEU A 294 4.13 -14.48 -2.87
C LEU A 294 3.21 -15.41 -3.67
N LEU A 295 3.76 -16.41 -4.37
CA LEU A 295 2.95 -17.41 -5.07
C LEU A 295 2.13 -18.26 -4.11
N GLU A 296 2.72 -18.70 -2.98
CA GLU A 296 1.99 -19.41 -1.92
C GLU A 296 0.84 -18.57 -1.35
N PHE A 297 1.09 -17.29 -1.09
CA PHE A 297 0.10 -16.34 -0.60
C PHE A 297 -1.03 -16.10 -1.60
N SER A 298 -0.71 -15.81 -2.86
CA SER A 298 -1.67 -15.57 -3.93
C SER A 298 -2.50 -16.81 -4.26
N ALA A 299 -1.89 -17.99 -4.27
CA ALA A 299 -2.58 -19.26 -4.45
C ALA A 299 -3.61 -19.50 -3.33
N GLU A 300 -3.25 -19.19 -2.08
CA GLU A 300 -4.16 -19.37 -0.95
C GLU A 300 -5.30 -18.33 -0.97
N LEU A 301 -5.04 -17.06 -1.31
CA LEU A 301 -6.10 -16.08 -1.54
C LEU A 301 -7.05 -16.51 -2.66
N THR A 302 -6.50 -17.02 -3.78
CA THR A 302 -7.30 -17.54 -4.90
C THR A 302 -8.13 -18.75 -4.47
N ARG A 303 -7.57 -19.65 -3.67
CA ARG A 303 -8.27 -20.83 -3.15
C ARG A 303 -9.43 -20.42 -2.22
N ARG A 304 -9.23 -19.42 -1.35
CA ARG A 304 -10.26 -18.93 -0.41
C ARG A 304 -11.32 -18.09 -1.10
N PHE A 305 -10.92 -17.14 -1.94
CA PHE A 305 -11.78 -16.04 -2.40
C PHE A 305 -12.01 -15.99 -3.91
N GLY A 306 -11.38 -16.88 -4.68
CA GLY A 306 -11.51 -16.89 -6.15
C GLY A 306 -12.86 -17.39 -6.68
N ARG A 307 -13.72 -17.96 -5.82
CA ARG A 307 -15.04 -18.51 -6.20
C ARG A 307 -16.12 -18.06 -5.19
N PRO A 308 -16.54 -16.79 -5.24
CA PRO A 308 -17.64 -16.31 -4.40
C PRO A 308 -18.99 -16.88 -4.83
N TYR A 309 -19.89 -17.04 -3.87
CA TYR A 309 -21.33 -17.06 -4.11
C TYR A 309 -21.87 -15.67 -3.82
N SER A 310 -22.41 -14.99 -4.84
CA SER A 310 -23.00 -13.66 -4.70
C SER A 310 -24.47 -13.76 -4.34
N ALA A 311 -24.93 -12.90 -3.43
CA ALA A 311 -26.34 -12.78 -3.07
C ALA A 311 -27.05 -11.71 -3.91
N GLU A 312 -28.35 -11.90 -4.12
CA GLU A 312 -29.27 -10.82 -4.47
C GLU A 312 -29.70 -10.09 -3.19
N LEU A 313 -29.68 -8.75 -3.21
CA LEU A 313 -29.97 -7.94 -2.03
C LEU A 313 -31.38 -7.36 -2.07
N VAL A 314 -32.11 -7.52 -0.97
CA VAL A 314 -33.40 -6.86 -0.72
C VAL A 314 -33.26 -5.99 0.53
N THR A 315 -33.37 -4.68 0.36
CA THR A 315 -33.37 -3.73 1.48
C THR A 315 -34.75 -3.65 2.11
N LEU A 316 -34.81 -3.83 3.43
CA LEU A 316 -36.01 -3.74 4.24
C LEU A 316 -36.11 -2.36 4.94
N PRO A 317 -37.28 -2.01 5.49
CA PRO A 317 -37.40 -0.88 6.41
C PRO A 317 -36.41 -1.01 7.59
N GLU A 318 -35.95 0.11 8.14
CA GLU A 318 -35.01 0.17 9.29
C GLU A 318 -33.55 -0.26 9.03
N ALA A 319 -33.12 -0.27 7.76
CA ALA A 319 -31.74 -0.60 7.36
C ALA A 319 -31.33 -2.08 7.59
N ASP A 320 -32.31 -2.97 7.57
CA ASP A 320 -32.05 -4.41 7.44
C ASP A 320 -31.86 -4.77 5.95
N VAL A 321 -30.88 -5.60 5.64
CA VAL A 321 -30.64 -6.15 4.30
C VAL A 321 -30.82 -7.66 4.35
N ILE A 322 -31.62 -8.20 3.44
CA ILE A 322 -31.68 -9.63 3.19
C ILE A 322 -30.82 -9.96 1.98
N ALA A 323 -29.89 -10.88 2.16
CA ALA A 323 -29.03 -11.40 1.11
C ALA A 323 -29.50 -12.82 0.74
N HIS A 324 -30.13 -12.97 -0.41
CA HIS A 324 -30.67 -14.24 -0.90
C HIS A 324 -29.70 -14.92 -1.86
N PHE A 325 -29.49 -16.22 -1.67
CA PHE A 325 -28.75 -17.08 -2.59
C PHE A 325 -29.74 -17.91 -3.42
N PRO A 326 -29.47 -18.16 -4.72
CA PRO A 326 -30.35 -18.96 -5.57
C PRO A 326 -30.53 -20.41 -5.10
N GLU A 327 -29.57 -20.92 -4.34
CA GLU A 327 -29.57 -22.26 -3.77
C GLU A 327 -28.99 -22.25 -2.36
N SER A 328 -29.08 -23.39 -1.65
CA SER A 328 -28.49 -23.53 -0.32
C SER A 328 -26.98 -23.66 -0.45
N VAL A 329 -26.23 -22.73 0.15
CA VAL A 329 -24.76 -22.66 0.06
C VAL A 329 -24.15 -23.01 1.40
N LEU A 330 -23.15 -23.90 1.41
CA LEU A 330 -22.26 -24.13 2.56
C LEU A 330 -21.06 -23.17 2.47
N PHE A 331 -20.87 -22.33 3.48
CA PHE A 331 -19.80 -21.33 3.52
C PHE A 331 -19.29 -21.10 4.95
N ASP A 332 -18.11 -20.52 5.07
CA ASP A 332 -17.41 -20.21 6.32
C ASP A 332 -16.87 -18.76 6.37
N HIS A 333 -17.12 -17.99 5.30
CA HIS A 333 -16.75 -16.59 5.21
C HIS A 333 -17.86 -15.76 4.57
N VAL A 334 -17.95 -14.49 4.96
CA VAL A 334 -18.77 -13.47 4.30
C VAL A 334 -17.93 -12.24 3.98
N GLU A 335 -18.08 -11.70 2.77
CA GLU A 335 -17.62 -10.36 2.37
C GLU A 335 -18.85 -9.45 2.28
N LEU A 336 -18.81 -8.33 3.02
CA LEU A 336 -19.74 -7.22 2.88
C LEU A 336 -19.06 -6.09 2.10
N ARG A 337 -19.80 -5.44 1.20
CA ARG A 337 -19.38 -4.21 0.52
C ARG A 337 -20.43 -3.14 0.68
N GLU A 338 -19.98 -1.96 1.08
CA GLU A 338 -20.84 -0.80 1.23
C GLU A 338 -21.11 -0.11 -0.11
N ASP A 339 -22.27 0.52 -0.27
CA ASP A 339 -22.50 1.48 -1.34
C ASP A 339 -21.91 2.84 -0.93
N LEU A 340 -20.76 3.16 -1.51
CA LEU A 340 -20.02 4.38 -1.21
C LEU A 340 -20.45 5.59 -2.05
N SER A 341 -21.52 5.49 -2.85
CA SER A 341 -22.05 6.62 -3.63
C SER A 341 -22.43 7.83 -2.76
N SER A 342 -22.75 7.57 -1.49
CA SER A 342 -23.04 8.59 -0.47
C SER A 342 -21.97 8.71 0.61
N GLY A 343 -20.77 8.16 0.39
CA GLY A 343 -19.69 8.09 1.38
C GLY A 343 -19.76 6.84 2.27
N GLN A 344 -18.87 6.74 3.26
CA GLN A 344 -18.91 5.65 4.26
C GLN A 344 -19.92 6.02 5.35
N ARG A 345 -20.95 5.19 5.52
CA ARG A 345 -22.12 5.37 6.37
C ARG A 345 -22.31 4.27 7.40
N ILE A 346 -21.96 3.02 7.08
CA ILE A 346 -22.11 1.89 7.98
C ILE A 346 -21.18 2.07 9.18
N THR A 347 -21.78 2.24 10.37
CA THR A 347 -21.08 2.41 11.65
C THR A 347 -21.03 1.12 12.46
N SER A 348 -21.98 0.21 12.23
CA SER A 348 -22.00 -1.15 12.76
C SER A 348 -22.77 -2.09 11.85
N HIS A 349 -22.46 -3.38 11.95
CA HIS A 349 -23.19 -4.42 11.24
C HIS A 349 -23.24 -5.73 12.03
N THR A 350 -24.29 -6.53 11.81
CA THR A 350 -24.42 -7.90 12.32
C THR A 350 -24.96 -8.80 11.21
N VAL A 351 -24.32 -9.95 10.98
CA VAL A 351 -24.70 -10.94 9.97
C VAL A 351 -25.29 -12.17 10.65
N LEU A 352 -26.49 -12.59 10.23
CA LEU A 352 -27.21 -13.72 10.80
C LEU A 352 -27.63 -14.73 9.72
N ALA A 353 -27.62 -16.01 10.10
CA ALA A 353 -28.31 -17.08 9.39
C ALA A 353 -29.43 -17.64 10.29
N GLY A 354 -30.69 -17.35 9.95
CA GLY A 354 -31.80 -17.51 10.90
C GLY A 354 -31.57 -16.63 12.14
N ASP A 355 -31.65 -17.22 13.33
CA ASP A 355 -31.41 -16.52 14.60
C ASP A 355 -29.93 -16.56 15.05
N ARG A 356 -29.06 -17.27 14.31
CA ARG A 356 -27.65 -17.41 14.68
C ARG A 356 -26.85 -16.22 14.16
N VAL A 357 -26.23 -15.47 15.07
CA VAL A 357 -25.20 -14.48 14.72
C VAL A 357 -23.95 -15.21 14.22
N LEU A 358 -23.55 -14.92 12.99
CA LEU A 358 -22.33 -15.45 12.39
C LEU A 358 -21.15 -14.50 12.62
N ALA A 359 -21.39 -13.20 12.48
CA ALA A 359 -20.38 -12.16 12.63
C ALA A 359 -21.02 -10.83 13.02
N ALA A 360 -20.24 -9.98 13.68
CA ALA A 360 -20.59 -8.59 13.96
C ALA A 360 -19.34 -7.72 13.90
N GLY A 361 -19.50 -6.45 13.58
CA GLY A 361 -18.39 -5.51 13.49
C GLY A 361 -18.87 -4.07 13.36
N SER A 362 -17.90 -3.18 13.16
CA SER A 362 -18.14 -1.75 13.03
C SER A 362 -18.33 -1.35 11.55
N THR A 363 -17.35 -0.67 10.94
CA THR A 363 -17.37 -0.19 9.57
C THR A 363 -17.30 -1.31 8.54
N VAL A 364 -17.80 -1.03 7.33
CA VAL A 364 -17.71 -1.93 6.17
C VAL A 364 -16.82 -1.34 5.06
N GLY A 365 -17.16 -0.18 4.52
CA GLY A 365 -16.35 0.43 3.46
C GLY A 365 -16.31 -0.37 2.15
N VAL A 366 -15.19 -0.32 1.42
CA VAL A 366 -15.07 -1.07 0.15
C VAL A 366 -15.08 -2.58 0.35
N ARG A 367 -14.77 -3.05 1.56
CA ARG A 367 -14.71 -4.47 1.90
C ARG A 367 -14.67 -4.69 3.41
N ARG A 368 -15.48 -5.65 3.87
CA ARG A 368 -15.35 -6.27 5.20
C ARG A 368 -15.47 -7.77 5.09
N VAL A 369 -14.45 -8.50 5.52
CA VAL A 369 -14.41 -9.97 5.49
C VAL A 369 -14.49 -10.51 6.92
N HIS A 370 -15.36 -11.49 7.14
CA HIS A 370 -15.39 -12.27 8.38
C HIS A 370 -15.21 -13.75 8.09
N ALA A 371 -14.60 -14.45 9.04
CA ALA A 371 -14.53 -15.90 9.11
C ALA A 371 -15.38 -16.38 10.29
N PHE A 372 -16.02 -17.54 10.16
CA PHE A 372 -16.83 -18.16 11.21
C PHE A 372 -16.96 -19.67 10.99
N GLU A 373 -17.47 -20.37 12.01
CA GLU A 373 -17.81 -21.78 11.91
C GLU A 373 -18.81 -22.05 10.76
N PRO A 374 -18.57 -23.06 9.89
CA PRO A 374 -19.33 -23.26 8.67
C PRO A 374 -20.85 -23.32 8.89
N VAL A 375 -21.59 -22.78 7.94
CA VAL A 375 -23.07 -22.77 7.94
C VAL A 375 -23.58 -23.05 6.53
N THR A 376 -24.74 -23.71 6.45
CA THR A 376 -25.48 -23.87 5.20
C THR A 376 -26.73 -22.99 5.25
N ALA A 377 -26.88 -22.07 4.30
CA ALA A 377 -28.02 -21.17 4.25
C ALA A 377 -28.38 -20.78 2.80
N THR A 378 -29.66 -20.48 2.56
CA THR A 378 -30.16 -19.83 1.34
C THR A 378 -30.29 -18.33 1.51
N GLU A 379 -30.15 -17.83 2.73
CA GLU A 379 -30.43 -16.44 3.10
C GLU A 379 -29.56 -16.01 4.27
N LEU A 380 -29.12 -14.75 4.26
CA LEU A 380 -28.56 -14.05 5.40
C LEU A 380 -29.37 -12.79 5.70
N LYS A 381 -29.62 -12.54 6.99
CA LYS A 381 -30.12 -11.26 7.48
C LYS A 381 -28.97 -10.42 7.97
N ILE A 382 -28.87 -9.18 7.49
CA ILE A 382 -27.77 -8.28 7.83
C ILE A 382 -28.37 -7.00 8.39
N HIS A 383 -28.14 -6.76 9.67
CA HIS A 383 -28.47 -5.51 10.32
C HIS A 383 -27.33 -4.53 10.10
N ILE A 384 -27.59 -3.35 9.54
CA ILE A 384 -26.60 -2.26 9.43
C ILE A 384 -27.12 -1.00 10.13
N SER A 385 -26.20 -0.26 10.77
CA SER A 385 -26.49 1.05 11.36
C SER A 385 -25.75 2.15 10.62
N GLY A 386 -26.34 3.34 10.56
CA GLY A 386 -25.76 4.53 9.93
C GLY A 386 -26.77 5.26 9.05
N ASP A 387 -26.75 6.59 9.09
CA ASP A 387 -27.66 7.40 8.27
C ASP A 387 -27.29 7.25 6.78
N GLY A 388 -28.27 6.81 5.98
CA GLY A 388 -28.07 6.48 4.56
C GLY A 388 -27.22 5.24 4.31
N ALA A 389 -27.03 4.36 5.30
CA ALA A 389 -26.26 3.14 5.14
C ALA A 389 -26.89 2.17 4.14
N ALA A 390 -26.06 1.62 3.24
CA ALA A 390 -26.49 0.67 2.23
C ALA A 390 -25.35 -0.28 1.86
N LEU A 391 -25.70 -1.52 1.51
CA LEU A 391 -24.76 -2.50 0.97
C LEU A 391 -24.87 -2.55 -0.56
N SER A 392 -23.73 -2.58 -1.24
CA SER A 392 -23.65 -2.77 -2.69
C SER A 392 -23.49 -4.24 -3.07
N ALA A 393 -22.91 -5.06 -2.19
CA ALA A 393 -22.78 -6.50 -2.41
C ALA A 393 -22.62 -7.28 -1.10
N VAL A 394 -23.10 -8.51 -1.12
CA VAL A 394 -22.80 -9.54 -0.12
C VAL A 394 -22.35 -10.78 -0.87
N ARG A 395 -21.22 -11.35 -0.46
CA ARG A 395 -20.67 -12.59 -1.02
C ARG A 395 -20.29 -13.53 0.09
N VAL A 396 -20.43 -14.83 -0.15
CA VAL A 396 -19.96 -15.87 0.78
C VAL A 396 -18.98 -16.80 0.11
N PHE A 397 -18.11 -17.40 0.92
CA PHE A 397 -17.04 -18.26 0.45
C PHE A 397 -16.93 -19.51 1.30
N ARG A 398 -16.62 -20.62 0.65
CA ARG A 398 -16.25 -21.87 1.30
C ARG A 398 -14.73 -22.03 1.23
N THR A 399 -14.05 -21.57 2.28
CA THR A 399 -12.59 -21.54 2.32
C THR A 399 -12.01 -22.80 2.98
N GLY A 400 -12.81 -23.55 3.73
CA GLY A 400 -12.34 -24.67 4.57
C GLY A 400 -11.60 -24.23 5.83
N ASN A 401 -11.69 -22.94 6.21
CA ASN A 401 -11.09 -22.38 7.42
C ASN A 401 -12.17 -21.57 8.14
N SER A 402 -12.36 -21.79 9.44
CA SER A 402 -13.31 -21.01 10.26
C SER A 402 -12.65 -19.84 11.00
N GLU A 403 -11.32 -19.73 10.94
CA GLU A 403 -10.55 -18.72 11.65
C GLU A 403 -9.60 -17.94 10.72
N VAL A 404 -9.37 -16.69 11.09
CA VAL A 404 -8.33 -15.83 10.51
C VAL A 404 -6.98 -16.24 11.11
N PRO A 405 -5.92 -16.44 10.30
CA PRO A 405 -4.59 -16.71 10.83
C PRO A 405 -4.10 -15.63 11.79
N GLY A 406 -3.32 -16.03 12.80
CA GLY A 406 -2.70 -15.08 13.73
C GLY A 406 -1.53 -14.34 13.09
N VAL A 407 -1.24 -13.13 13.59
CA VAL A 407 -0.01 -12.40 13.26
C VAL A 407 1.14 -13.03 14.05
N GLU A 408 2.12 -13.59 13.35
CA GLU A 408 3.27 -14.23 13.98
C GLU A 408 4.27 -13.20 14.50
N LYS A 409 4.92 -13.48 15.63
CA LYS A 409 6.08 -12.71 16.05
C LYS A 409 7.28 -13.11 15.18
N LEU A 410 7.81 -12.16 14.41
CA LEU A 410 9.04 -12.37 13.65
C LEU A 410 10.26 -12.50 14.61
N PRO A 411 11.28 -13.29 14.23
CA PRO A 411 12.52 -13.36 15.00
C PRO A 411 13.16 -11.98 15.12
N ASP A 412 13.85 -11.69 16.23
CA ASP A 412 14.57 -10.42 16.33
C ASP A 412 15.70 -10.40 15.27
N VAL A 413 15.86 -9.28 14.56
CA VAL A 413 16.99 -9.09 13.64
C VAL A 413 18.27 -9.27 14.46
N MET A 414 19.15 -10.18 14.02
CA MET A 414 20.49 -10.29 14.60
C MET A 414 21.29 -9.03 14.24
N ASN A 415 21.06 -7.94 14.96
CA ASN A 415 21.92 -6.76 14.88
C ASN A 415 23.27 -7.15 15.49
N GLU A 416 24.28 -7.36 14.65
CA GLU A 416 25.63 -7.00 15.07
C GLU A 416 25.57 -5.53 15.49
N LYS A 417 25.75 -5.29 16.79
CA LYS A 417 25.89 -3.95 17.33
C LYS A 417 27.04 -3.23 16.61
N SER A 418 26.74 -2.41 15.63
CA SER A 418 27.48 -1.17 15.36
C SER A 418 26.63 -0.04 15.97
N ALA A 419 26.84 0.42 17.20
CA ALA A 419 27.90 1.38 17.51
C ALA A 419 28.24 2.25 16.30
N ASP A 420 27.46 3.30 16.05
CA ASP A 420 27.93 4.66 16.31
C ASP A 420 26.78 5.67 16.17
N HIS A 421 26.93 6.74 16.94
CA HIS A 421 26.01 7.88 17.10
C HIS A 421 25.91 8.76 15.85
#